data_AF-A0A5C1I613-F1
#
_entry.id   AF-A0A5C1I613-F1
#
_cell.length_a   1.000
_cell.length_b   1.000
_cell.length_c   1.000
_cell.angle_alpha   90.00
_cell.angle_beta   90.00
_cell.angle_gamma   90.00
#
_symmetry.space_group_name_H-M   'P 1'
#
loop_
_entity.id
_entity.type
_entity.pdbx_description
1 polymer ?
#
loop_
_entity_poly.entity_id
_entity_poly.type
_entity_poly.pdbx_seq_one_letter_code
_entity_poly.pdbx_strand_id
1 'polypeptide(L)'
;MDENRLNILNESNRMLSKLQLLSVFFEEDLIYKIYLRTQVIHKLFETNPEIDINKLELFHVQFTTSLVDLLRKIKKNNENNVSLVLDEIQLTKEMIDKMDDNMLTEQDFKIDRQRQALKVNLSLRKLYQVLSDNSSDYPFSKNINAFSLRYGSDFFYNITPELYNELVQYNYNDTYHNTNAIIQRKLMGVLLKREFRTEFYCGLKAGNLILEVYKFMDEDRYFLFSPANNLFLFCDVTKLSGVENNSSLSKKEKLAHELQDKIDKLQSDVVTMKSYMPAEIKSLLAENYKKIADINFLQSLSDVDVQANILKAMLNTDII
;
A
#
# COMPACT_ATOMS: atom_id res chain seq x y z
N MET A 1 -55.59 -20.77 26.08
CA MET A 1 -54.79 -21.64 25.19
C MET A 1 -54.36 -20.91 23.91
N ASP A 2 -55.22 -20.09 23.30
CA ASP A 2 -54.86 -19.31 22.10
C ASP A 2 -53.72 -18.31 22.27
N GLU A 3 -53.61 -17.66 23.44
CA GLU A 3 -52.61 -16.62 23.68
C GLU A 3 -51.17 -17.17 23.69
N ASN A 4 -50.95 -18.35 24.28
CA ASN A 4 -49.64 -19.02 24.27
C ASN A 4 -49.23 -19.42 22.85
N ARG A 5 -50.19 -19.97 22.08
CA ARG A 5 -49.95 -20.37 20.69
C ARG A 5 -49.58 -19.16 19.82
N LEU A 6 -50.31 -18.06 19.97
CA LEU A 6 -50.04 -16.82 19.26
C LEU A 6 -48.64 -16.28 19.59
N ASN A 7 -48.25 -16.33 20.86
CA ASN A 7 -46.92 -15.89 21.31
C ASN A 7 -45.79 -16.71 20.66
N ILE A 8 -45.87 -18.04 20.70
CA ILE A 8 -44.83 -18.91 20.11
C ILE A 8 -44.74 -18.73 18.58
N LEU A 9 -45.88 -18.58 17.89
CA LEU A 9 -45.87 -18.29 16.45
C LEU A 9 -45.23 -16.92 16.14
N ASN A 10 -45.50 -15.90 16.96
CA ASN A 10 -44.88 -14.58 16.81
C ASN A 10 -43.36 -14.63 17.04
N GLU A 11 -42.89 -15.38 18.03
CA GLU A 11 -41.45 -15.57 18.27
C GLU A 11 -40.78 -16.35 17.15
N SER A 12 -41.43 -17.39 16.64
CA SER A 12 -40.98 -18.14 15.48
C SER A 12 -40.84 -17.24 14.24
N ASN A 13 -41.81 -16.36 13.98
CA ASN A 13 -41.73 -15.37 12.91
C ASN A 13 -40.58 -14.38 13.07
N ARG A 14 -40.30 -13.92 14.30
CA ARG A 14 -39.12 -13.09 14.60
C ARG A 14 -37.83 -13.85 14.31
N MET A 15 -37.77 -15.14 14.63
CA MET A 15 -36.61 -15.98 14.37
C MET A 15 -36.38 -16.17 12.86
N LEU A 16 -37.45 -16.45 12.10
CA LEU A 16 -37.40 -16.55 10.64
C LEU A 16 -36.89 -15.26 10.00
N SER A 17 -37.37 -14.11 10.47
CA SER A 17 -36.94 -12.80 9.97
C SER A 17 -35.43 -12.58 10.18
N LYS A 18 -34.91 -12.94 11.37
CA LYS A 18 -33.46 -12.86 11.65
C LYS A 18 -32.66 -13.78 10.74
N LEU A 19 -33.12 -15.02 10.55
CA LEU A 19 -32.43 -16.01 9.73
C LEU A 19 -32.45 -15.63 8.23
N GLN A 20 -33.52 -15.00 7.75
CA GLN A 20 -33.61 -14.45 6.40
C GLN A 20 -32.59 -13.33 6.16
N LEU A 21 -32.44 -12.41 7.10
CA LEU A 21 -31.44 -11.34 6.99
C LEU A 21 -30.01 -11.91 6.95
N LEU A 22 -29.75 -12.93 7.77
CA LEU A 22 -28.44 -13.59 7.80
C LEU A 22 -28.18 -14.40 6.53
N SER A 23 -29.18 -15.06 5.95
CA SER A 23 -29.00 -15.80 4.70
C SER A 23 -28.65 -14.88 3.53
N VAL A 24 -29.27 -13.70 3.47
CA VAL A 24 -28.94 -12.66 2.48
C VAL A 24 -27.54 -12.09 2.73
N PHE A 25 -27.17 -11.81 3.98
CA PHE A 25 -25.86 -11.24 4.30
C PHE A 25 -24.69 -12.17 3.94
N PHE A 26 -24.81 -13.47 4.23
CA PHE A 26 -23.74 -14.43 3.97
C PHE A 26 -23.74 -14.96 2.54
N GLU A 27 -24.86 -14.88 1.82
CA GLU A 27 -25.03 -15.44 0.47
C GLU A 27 -24.69 -16.95 0.38
N GLU A 28 -24.82 -17.67 1.50
CA GLU A 28 -24.50 -19.10 1.62
C GLU A 28 -25.74 -19.98 1.42
N ASP A 29 -25.66 -20.91 0.46
CA ASP A 29 -26.75 -21.82 0.08
C ASP A 29 -27.29 -22.66 1.25
N LEU A 30 -26.41 -23.14 2.14
CA LEU A 30 -26.82 -23.92 3.30
C LEU A 30 -27.68 -23.12 4.28
N ILE A 31 -27.35 -21.84 4.51
CA ILE A 31 -28.13 -20.98 5.42
C ILE A 31 -29.50 -20.71 4.82
N TYR A 32 -29.56 -20.48 3.51
CA TYR A 32 -30.81 -20.32 2.79
C TYR A 32 -31.70 -21.58 2.85
N LYS A 33 -31.11 -22.77 2.69
CA LYS A 33 -31.80 -24.05 2.85
C LYS A 33 -32.33 -24.27 4.27
N ILE A 34 -31.56 -23.94 5.30
CA ILE A 34 -32.02 -24.00 6.70
C ILE A 34 -33.17 -23.03 6.92
N TYR A 35 -33.09 -21.81 6.39
CA TYR A 35 -34.17 -20.83 6.44
C TYR A 35 -35.47 -21.37 5.84
N LEU A 36 -35.42 -21.86 4.59
CA LEU A 36 -36.60 -22.40 3.92
C LEU A 36 -37.21 -23.56 4.69
N ARG A 37 -36.38 -24.48 5.19
CA ARG A 37 -36.87 -25.63 5.97
C ARG A 37 -37.51 -25.18 7.29
N THR A 38 -36.90 -24.22 7.98
CA THR A 38 -37.46 -23.62 9.21
C THR A 38 -38.81 -22.94 8.92
N GLN A 39 -38.96 -22.28 7.77
CA GLN A 39 -40.21 -21.64 7.35
C GLN A 39 -41.31 -22.67 7.08
N VAL A 40 -40.97 -23.79 6.42
CA VAL A 40 -41.91 -24.91 6.21
C VAL A 40 -42.38 -25.48 7.55
N ILE A 41 -41.48 -25.67 8.51
CA ILE A 41 -41.81 -26.16 9.85
C ILE A 41 -42.76 -25.18 10.54
N HIS A 42 -42.43 -23.88 10.56
CA HIS A 42 -43.33 -22.85 11.10
C HIS A 42 -44.74 -22.92 10.49
N LYS A 43 -44.84 -22.97 9.16
CA LYS A 43 -46.12 -23.04 8.44
C LYS A 43 -46.91 -24.30 8.77
N LEU A 44 -46.24 -25.43 8.99
CA LEU A 44 -46.87 -26.68 9.41
C LEU A 44 -47.54 -26.53 10.77
N PHE A 45 -46.88 -25.88 11.72
CA PHE A 45 -47.50 -25.59 13.03
C PHE A 45 -48.61 -24.56 12.87
N GLU A 46 -48.41 -23.46 12.16
CA GLU A 46 -49.44 -22.42 11.97
C GLU A 46 -50.75 -22.99 11.40
N THR A 47 -50.66 -23.86 10.39
CA THR A 47 -51.82 -24.41 9.67
C THR A 47 -52.53 -25.55 10.43
N ASN A 48 -51.85 -26.22 11.36
CA ASN A 48 -52.38 -27.38 12.09
C ASN A 48 -52.56 -27.08 13.59
N PRO A 49 -53.74 -26.62 14.03
CA PRO A 49 -54.01 -26.29 15.43
C PRO A 49 -53.90 -27.47 16.40
N GLU A 50 -54.12 -28.69 15.90
CA GLU A 50 -54.06 -29.94 16.66
C GLU A 50 -52.64 -30.30 17.14
N ILE A 51 -51.60 -29.72 16.53
CA ILE A 51 -50.21 -29.99 16.90
C ILE A 51 -49.85 -29.14 18.11
N ASP A 52 -49.28 -29.80 19.13
CA ASP A 52 -48.75 -29.14 20.32
C ASP A 52 -47.68 -28.11 19.96
N ILE A 53 -48.02 -26.84 20.12
CA ILE A 53 -47.21 -25.69 19.72
C ILE A 53 -45.88 -25.60 20.48
N ASN A 54 -45.78 -26.16 21.69
CA ASN A 54 -44.53 -26.13 22.47
C ASN A 54 -43.40 -26.90 21.76
N LYS A 55 -43.73 -27.82 20.86
CA LYS A 55 -42.75 -28.52 20.02
C LYS A 55 -42.05 -27.59 19.01
N LEU A 56 -42.72 -26.53 18.56
CA LEU A 56 -42.12 -25.51 17.70
C LEU A 56 -41.09 -24.67 18.47
N GLU A 57 -41.41 -24.34 19.72
CA GLU A 57 -40.48 -23.65 20.62
C GLU A 57 -39.24 -24.50 20.87
N LEU A 58 -39.42 -25.79 21.22
CA LEU A 58 -38.32 -26.74 21.40
C LEU A 58 -37.45 -26.88 20.16
N PHE A 59 -38.07 -26.91 18.97
CA PHE A 59 -37.34 -26.93 17.71
C PHE A 59 -36.44 -25.70 17.55
N HIS A 60 -36.93 -24.50 17.86
CA HIS A 60 -36.13 -23.30 17.78
C HIS A 60 -34.98 -23.30 18.78
N VAL A 61 -35.23 -23.68 20.02
CA VAL A 61 -34.20 -23.82 21.06
C VAL A 61 -33.09 -24.78 20.61
N GLN A 62 -33.47 -25.92 20.05
CA GLN A 62 -32.51 -26.96 19.68
C GLN A 62 -31.71 -26.64 18.41
N PHE A 63 -32.33 -26.01 17.40
CA PHE A 63 -31.73 -25.92 16.07
C PHE A 63 -31.53 -24.50 15.55
N THR A 64 -32.38 -23.55 15.93
CA THR A 64 -32.40 -22.22 15.28
C THR A 64 -31.73 -21.14 16.13
N THR A 65 -31.95 -21.12 17.44
CA THR A 65 -31.47 -20.04 18.32
C THR A 65 -29.95 -19.96 18.35
N SER A 66 -29.28 -21.07 18.69
CA SER A 66 -27.80 -21.13 18.74
C SER A 66 -27.17 -20.88 17.37
N LEU A 67 -27.82 -21.30 16.29
CA LEU A 67 -27.38 -21.05 14.93
C LEU A 67 -27.43 -19.55 14.60
N VAL A 68 -28.55 -18.88 14.89
CA VAL A 68 -28.69 -17.45 14.67
C VAL A 68 -27.66 -16.66 15.48
N ASP A 69 -27.41 -17.03 16.73
CA ASP A 69 -26.40 -16.35 17.56
C ASP A 69 -24.98 -16.55 17.04
N LEU A 70 -24.64 -17.75 16.57
CA LEU A 70 -23.37 -18.02 15.92
C LEU A 70 -23.17 -17.16 14.67
N LEU A 71 -24.16 -17.15 13.77
CA LEU A 71 -24.13 -16.36 12.54
C LEU A 71 -24.04 -14.85 12.84
N ARG A 72 -24.72 -14.35 13.88
CA ARG A 72 -24.61 -12.96 14.33
C ARG A 72 -23.21 -12.63 14.84
N LYS A 73 -22.57 -13.53 15.60
CA LYS A 73 -21.19 -13.34 16.08
C LYS A 73 -20.21 -13.27 14.91
N ILE A 74 -20.35 -14.16 13.92
CA ILE A 74 -19.51 -14.14 12.70
C ILE A 74 -19.73 -12.84 11.93
N LYS A 75 -20.98 -12.44 11.69
CA LYS A 75 -21.31 -11.19 11.00
C LYS A 75 -20.66 -9.98 11.70
N LYS A 76 -20.81 -9.87 13.02
CA LYS A 76 -20.22 -8.78 13.81
C LYS A 76 -18.68 -8.77 13.71
N ASN A 77 -18.06 -9.95 13.73
CA ASN A 77 -16.61 -10.07 13.57
C ASN A 77 -16.15 -9.61 12.19
N ASN A 78 -16.85 -10.02 11.13
CA ASN A 78 -16.56 -9.57 9.76
C ASN A 78 -16.71 -8.05 9.62
N GLU A 79 -17.78 -7.47 10.15
CA GLU A 79 -18.01 -6.02 10.14
C GLU A 79 -16.89 -5.25 10.87
N ASN A 80 -16.46 -5.73 12.03
CA ASN A 80 -15.35 -5.14 12.77
C ASN A 80 -14.04 -5.21 11.98
N ASN A 81 -13.71 -6.37 11.40
CA ASN A 81 -12.49 -6.53 10.61
C ASN A 81 -12.49 -5.65 9.37
N VAL A 82 -13.62 -5.56 8.67
CA VAL A 82 -13.79 -4.65 7.53
C VAL A 82 -13.59 -3.20 7.96
N SER A 83 -14.13 -2.78 9.11
CA SER A 83 -13.93 -1.43 9.63
C SER A 83 -12.44 -1.13 9.85
N LEU A 84 -11.71 -2.05 10.49
CA LEU A 84 -10.27 -1.87 10.74
C LEU A 84 -9.46 -1.75 9.45
N VAL A 85 -9.79 -2.54 8.44
CA VAL A 85 -9.12 -2.47 7.13
C VAL A 85 -9.45 -1.15 6.41
N LEU A 86 -10.69 -0.66 6.52
CA LEU A 86 -11.06 0.65 5.96
C LEU A 86 -10.31 1.79 6.65
N ASP A 87 -10.15 1.73 7.98
CA ASP A 87 -9.35 2.69 8.74
C ASP A 87 -7.88 2.64 8.31
N GLU A 88 -7.31 1.44 8.11
CA GLU A 88 -5.94 1.29 7.59
C GLU A 88 -5.79 1.88 6.18
N ILE A 89 -6.76 1.66 5.29
CA ILE A 89 -6.78 2.26 3.95
C ILE A 89 -6.80 3.79 4.06
N GLN A 90 -7.62 4.36 4.93
CA GLN A 90 -7.70 5.80 5.12
C GLN A 90 -6.37 6.37 5.61
N LEU A 91 -5.79 5.78 6.65
CA LEU A 91 -4.49 6.21 7.20
C LEU A 91 -3.37 6.11 6.16
N THR A 92 -3.39 5.08 5.31
CA THR A 92 -2.41 4.91 4.23
C THR A 92 -2.58 5.99 3.16
N LYS A 93 -3.81 6.35 2.78
CA LYS A 93 -4.07 7.46 1.85
C LYS A 93 -3.58 8.80 2.40
N GLU A 94 -3.90 9.10 3.66
CA GLU A 94 -3.43 10.33 4.31
C GLU A 94 -1.90 10.40 4.36
N MET A 95 -1.22 9.25 4.45
CA MET A 95 0.24 9.20 4.40
C MET A 95 0.79 9.49 3.00
N ILE A 96 0.16 8.97 1.94
CA ILE A 96 0.51 9.29 0.54
C ILE A 96 0.29 10.78 0.28
N ASP A 97 -0.86 11.34 0.67
CA ASP A 97 -1.17 12.76 0.46
C ASP A 97 -0.13 13.68 1.12
N LYS A 98 0.30 13.35 2.34
CA LYS A 98 1.37 14.08 3.05
C LYS A 98 2.73 13.97 2.36
N MET A 99 2.97 12.91 1.58
CA MET A 99 4.18 12.76 0.80
C MET A 99 4.14 13.58 -0.49
N ASP A 100 2.96 13.69 -1.12
CA ASP A 100 2.75 14.42 -2.37
C ASP A 100 2.88 15.94 -2.21
N ASP A 101 2.43 16.51 -1.08
CA ASP A 101 2.47 17.98 -0.83
C ASP A 101 3.87 18.62 -0.92
N ASN A 102 4.95 17.84 -0.93
CA ASN A 102 6.32 18.31 -1.11
C ASN A 102 7.15 17.47 -2.10
N MET A 103 6.50 16.68 -2.97
CA MET A 103 7.24 15.83 -3.90
C MET A 103 7.71 16.61 -5.12
N LEU A 104 9.03 16.65 -5.30
CA LEU A 104 9.65 17.03 -6.55
C LEU A 104 9.36 15.93 -7.58
N THR A 105 8.70 16.28 -8.67
CA THR A 105 8.34 15.30 -9.71
C THR A 105 9.54 14.99 -10.60
N GLU A 106 9.57 13.79 -11.18
CA GLU A 106 10.56 13.43 -12.19
C GLU A 106 10.56 14.42 -13.37
N GLN A 107 9.39 14.95 -13.73
CA GLN A 107 9.25 15.91 -14.83
C GLN A 107 9.92 17.25 -14.51
N ASP A 108 9.73 17.77 -13.29
CA ASP A 108 10.42 18.97 -12.82
C ASP A 108 11.93 18.78 -12.83
N PHE A 109 12.39 17.62 -12.35
CA PHE A 109 13.81 17.27 -12.37
C PHE A 109 14.37 17.23 -13.80
N LYS A 110 13.67 16.61 -14.76
CA LYS A 110 14.09 16.54 -16.17
C LYS A 110 14.26 17.92 -16.79
N ILE A 111 13.31 18.84 -16.56
CA ILE A 111 13.35 20.20 -17.07
C ILE A 111 14.49 20.99 -16.42
N ASP A 112 14.60 20.95 -15.08
CA ASP A 112 15.61 21.72 -14.36
C ASP A 112 17.02 21.19 -14.59
N ARG A 113 17.19 19.89 -14.85
CA ARG A 113 18.45 19.28 -15.26
C ARG A 113 18.99 19.88 -16.55
N GLN A 114 18.12 20.06 -17.56
CA GLN A 114 18.51 20.70 -18.82
C GLN A 114 18.90 22.16 -18.59
N ARG A 115 18.15 22.89 -17.76
CA ARG A 115 18.48 24.27 -17.38
C ARG A 115 19.82 24.35 -16.63
N GLN A 116 20.10 23.42 -15.74
CA GLN A 116 21.35 23.36 -15.01
C GLN A 116 22.54 23.10 -15.95
N ALA A 117 22.42 22.16 -16.88
CA ALA A 117 23.44 21.91 -17.89
C ALA A 117 23.74 23.17 -18.73
N LEU A 118 22.72 23.91 -19.14
CA LEU A 118 22.91 25.19 -19.84
C LEU A 118 23.64 26.22 -18.97
N LYS A 119 23.29 26.35 -17.68
CA LYS A 119 23.98 27.25 -16.75
C LYS A 119 25.46 26.88 -16.58
N VAL A 120 25.78 25.59 -16.45
CA VAL A 120 27.16 25.10 -16.33
C VAL A 120 27.92 25.35 -17.63
N ASN A 121 27.35 25.05 -18.78
CA ASN A 121 27.97 25.30 -20.09
C ASN A 121 28.31 26.79 -20.28
N LEU A 122 27.37 27.69 -19.95
CA LEU A 122 27.61 29.14 -19.99
C LEU A 122 28.69 29.57 -18.99
N SER A 123 28.69 28.98 -17.79
CA SER A 123 29.68 29.30 -16.76
C SER A 123 31.08 28.83 -17.15
N LEU A 124 31.21 27.68 -17.80
CA LEU A 124 32.49 27.17 -18.32
C LEU A 124 33.01 28.05 -19.48
N ARG A 125 32.13 28.52 -20.37
CA ARG A 125 32.50 29.49 -21.42
C ARG A 125 33.06 30.78 -20.84
N LYS A 126 32.39 31.33 -19.83
CA LYS A 126 32.86 32.52 -19.11
C LYS A 126 34.16 32.25 -18.36
N LEU A 127 34.28 31.11 -17.70
CA LEU A 127 35.51 30.72 -17.00
C LEU A 127 36.69 30.66 -17.97
N TYR A 128 36.49 30.13 -19.18
CA TYR A 128 37.51 30.15 -20.23
C TYR A 128 37.94 31.57 -20.60
N GLN A 129 36.99 32.50 -20.79
CA GLN A 129 37.29 33.91 -21.07
C GLN A 129 38.07 34.55 -19.92
N VAL A 130 37.62 34.37 -18.68
CA VAL A 130 38.27 34.92 -17.49
C VAL A 130 39.70 34.39 -17.35
N LEU A 131 39.94 33.11 -17.63
CA LEU A 131 41.27 32.50 -17.62
C LEU A 131 42.16 32.99 -18.78
N SER A 132 41.57 33.27 -19.95
CA SER A 132 42.31 33.78 -21.12
C SER A 132 42.69 35.25 -20.93
N ASP A 133 41.78 36.05 -20.41
CA ASP A 133 41.94 37.50 -20.25
C ASP A 133 42.64 37.87 -18.93
N ASN A 134 42.97 36.89 -18.08
CA ASN A 134 43.46 37.07 -16.71
C ASN A 134 42.57 38.03 -15.89
N SER A 135 41.25 37.95 -16.10
CA SER A 135 40.27 38.75 -15.37
C SER A 135 39.97 38.16 -13.99
N SER A 136 39.45 39.00 -13.09
CA SER A 136 38.91 38.60 -11.78
C SER A 136 37.38 38.44 -11.78
N ASP A 137 36.73 38.56 -12.94
CA ASP A 137 35.27 38.48 -13.04
C ASP A 137 34.74 37.12 -12.58
N TYR A 138 33.55 37.14 -11.97
CA TYR A 138 32.88 35.93 -11.50
C TYR A 138 32.24 35.17 -12.68
N PRO A 139 32.68 33.94 -13.01
CA PRO A 139 32.29 33.28 -14.25
C PRO A 139 30.95 32.52 -14.13
N PHE A 140 30.44 32.29 -12.92
CA PHE A 140 29.27 31.42 -12.73
C PHE A 140 27.94 32.17 -12.82
N SER A 141 26.93 31.44 -13.29
CA SER A 141 25.54 31.91 -13.28
C SER A 141 25.03 32.08 -11.84
N LYS A 142 24.12 33.03 -11.62
CA LYS A 142 23.50 33.25 -10.30
C LYS A 142 22.83 31.96 -9.80
N ASN A 143 23.06 31.63 -8.54
CA ASN A 143 22.51 30.45 -7.87
C ASN A 143 22.84 29.12 -8.56
N ILE A 144 24.08 28.95 -9.04
CA ILE A 144 24.52 27.70 -9.71
C ILE A 144 24.32 26.45 -8.82
N ASN A 145 24.36 26.61 -7.49
CA ASN A 145 24.20 25.52 -6.52
C ASN A 145 22.73 25.18 -6.19
N ALA A 146 21.76 26.00 -6.63
CA ALA A 146 20.35 25.80 -6.27
C ALA A 146 19.77 24.48 -6.78
N PHE A 147 20.26 23.99 -7.93
CA PHE A 147 19.84 22.71 -8.49
C PHE A 147 20.25 21.55 -7.58
N SER A 148 21.54 21.45 -7.26
CA SER A 148 22.08 20.44 -6.34
C SER A 148 21.42 20.48 -4.96
N LEU A 149 21.16 21.68 -4.42
CA LEU A 149 20.47 21.84 -3.14
C LEU A 149 19.01 21.34 -3.18
N ARG A 150 18.31 21.61 -4.28
CA ARG A 150 16.90 21.24 -4.45
C ARG A 150 16.73 19.73 -4.68
N TYR A 151 17.56 19.13 -5.53
CA TYR A 151 17.35 17.75 -6.00
C TYR A 151 18.31 16.72 -5.37
N GLY A 152 19.33 17.17 -4.63
CA GLY A 152 20.36 16.30 -4.06
C GLY A 152 19.85 15.28 -3.03
N SER A 153 18.72 15.54 -2.35
CA SER A 153 18.11 14.56 -1.43
C SER A 153 17.44 13.39 -2.12
N ASP A 154 16.73 13.68 -3.22
CA ASP A 154 15.74 12.77 -3.78
C ASP A 154 16.20 12.12 -5.10
N PHE A 155 17.09 12.77 -5.86
CA PHE A 155 17.50 12.34 -7.21
C PHE A 155 18.99 12.02 -7.36
N PHE A 156 19.83 12.37 -6.38
CA PHE A 156 21.27 12.12 -6.48
C PHE A 156 21.60 10.76 -5.87
N TYR A 157 22.54 10.06 -6.49
CA TYR A 157 22.95 8.75 -6.03
C TYR A 157 23.87 8.85 -4.81
N ASN A 158 23.59 8.01 -3.81
CA ASN A 158 24.45 7.92 -2.64
C ASN A 158 25.75 7.18 -3.01
N ILE A 159 26.89 7.80 -2.69
CA ILE A 159 28.22 7.22 -2.82
C ILE A 159 28.91 7.22 -1.46
N THR A 160 29.91 6.35 -1.28
CA THR A 160 30.69 6.32 -0.05
C THR A 160 31.64 7.52 0.04
N PRO A 161 32.01 7.96 1.26
CA PRO A 161 32.99 9.03 1.43
C PRO A 161 34.34 8.75 0.76
N GLU A 162 34.76 7.48 0.72
CA GLU A 162 36.01 7.05 0.08
C GLU A 162 35.95 7.31 -1.43
N LEU A 163 34.85 6.91 -2.08
CA LEU A 163 34.65 7.16 -3.51
C LEU A 163 34.56 8.65 -3.82
N TYR A 164 33.91 9.45 -2.96
CA TYR A 164 33.89 10.90 -3.12
C TYR A 164 35.31 11.48 -3.12
N ASN A 165 36.12 11.11 -2.13
CA ASN A 165 37.49 11.60 -1.99
C ASN A 165 38.37 11.19 -3.18
N GLU A 166 38.19 9.98 -3.69
CA GLU A 166 38.87 9.50 -4.88
C GLU A 166 38.49 10.32 -6.13
N LEU A 167 37.20 10.64 -6.29
CA LEU A 167 36.70 11.39 -7.45
C LEU A 167 37.20 12.85 -7.46
N VAL A 168 37.32 13.49 -6.29
CA VAL A 168 37.77 14.89 -6.20
C VAL A 168 39.29 15.04 -6.11
N GLN A 169 40.06 13.95 -6.13
CA GLN A 169 41.51 14.00 -6.08
C GLN A 169 42.09 14.49 -7.41
N TYR A 170 43.01 15.47 -7.37
CA TYR A 170 43.67 15.99 -8.56
C TYR A 170 45.11 16.43 -8.29
N ASN A 171 45.91 16.52 -9.35
CA ASN A 171 47.26 17.07 -9.33
C ASN A 171 47.21 18.58 -9.60
N TYR A 172 47.79 19.37 -8.69
CA TYR A 172 47.79 20.84 -8.77
C TYR A 172 48.45 21.38 -10.06
N ASN A 173 49.47 20.69 -10.57
CA ASN A 173 50.20 21.11 -11.77
C ASN A 173 49.39 20.92 -13.07
N ASP A 174 48.36 20.06 -13.04
CA ASP A 174 47.53 19.74 -14.19
C ASP A 174 46.24 20.57 -14.26
N THR A 175 46.10 21.56 -13.39
CA THR A 175 44.92 22.43 -13.30
C THR A 175 45.24 23.90 -13.58
N TYR A 176 44.21 24.60 -14.06
CA TYR A 176 44.12 26.05 -14.00
C TYR A 176 43.46 26.43 -12.68
N HIS A 177 43.98 27.49 -12.07
CA HIS A 177 43.47 28.03 -10.82
C HIS A 177 43.11 29.49 -11.05
N ASN A 178 41.89 29.84 -10.68
CA ASN A 178 41.43 31.20 -10.54
C ASN A 178 40.85 31.34 -9.13
N THR A 179 40.82 32.55 -8.58
CA THR A 179 40.11 32.91 -7.34
C THR A 179 38.72 32.29 -7.24
N ASN A 180 38.03 32.11 -8.37
CA ASN A 180 36.65 31.62 -8.40
C ASN A 180 36.51 30.11 -8.68
N ALA A 181 37.49 29.44 -9.28
CA ALA A 181 37.33 28.07 -9.79
C ALA A 181 38.65 27.32 -10.03
N ILE A 182 38.59 25.99 -10.00
CA ILE A 182 39.69 25.10 -10.33
C ILE A 182 39.23 24.14 -11.44
N ILE A 183 40.01 24.03 -12.52
CA ILE A 183 39.65 23.15 -13.65
C ILE A 183 40.89 22.47 -14.23
N GLN A 184 40.79 21.18 -14.55
CA GLN A 184 41.86 20.47 -15.27
C GLN A 184 42.17 21.12 -16.62
N ARG A 185 43.46 21.31 -16.92
CA ARG A 185 43.91 21.95 -18.17
C ARG A 185 43.45 21.20 -19.40
N LYS A 186 43.61 19.87 -19.37
CA LYS A 186 43.14 18.97 -20.43
C LYS A 186 41.62 19.05 -20.60
N LEU A 187 40.87 19.17 -19.49
CA LEU A 187 39.42 19.28 -19.52
C LEU A 187 38.99 20.57 -20.21
N MET A 188 39.60 21.70 -19.84
CA MET A 188 39.32 22.99 -20.49
C MET A 188 39.60 22.96 -22.00
N GLY A 189 40.71 22.35 -22.42
CA GLY A 189 41.03 22.20 -23.84
C GLY A 189 39.99 21.38 -24.62
N VAL A 190 39.50 20.29 -24.04
CA VAL A 190 38.45 19.45 -24.65
C VAL A 190 37.12 20.19 -24.68
N LEU A 191 36.74 20.89 -23.60
CA LEU A 191 35.55 21.73 -23.53
C LEU A 191 35.54 22.80 -24.62
N LEU A 192 36.66 23.50 -24.83
CA LEU A 192 36.78 24.50 -25.89
C LEU A 192 36.60 23.87 -27.28
N LYS A 193 37.27 22.75 -27.56
CA LYS A 193 37.16 22.04 -28.85
C LYS A 193 35.73 21.59 -29.16
N ARG A 194 34.92 21.34 -28.14
CA ARG A 194 33.52 20.90 -28.23
C ARG A 194 32.51 22.02 -27.98
N GLU A 195 32.95 23.27 -28.02
CA GLU A 195 32.11 24.46 -27.79
C GLU A 195 31.31 24.41 -26.48
N PHE A 196 31.84 23.72 -25.46
CA PHE A 196 31.19 23.54 -24.16
C PHE A 196 29.79 22.91 -24.25
N ARG A 197 29.55 22.04 -25.25
CA ARG A 197 28.29 21.30 -25.38
C ARG A 197 28.32 20.05 -24.51
N THR A 198 27.67 20.15 -23.36
CA THR A 198 27.60 19.06 -22.38
C THR A 198 26.18 18.91 -21.84
N GLU A 199 25.82 17.71 -21.44
CA GLU A 199 24.56 17.38 -20.80
C GLU A 199 24.78 16.85 -19.38
N PHE A 200 23.82 17.06 -18.48
CA PHE A 200 23.90 16.48 -17.15
C PHE A 200 23.64 14.98 -17.23
N TYR A 201 24.56 14.20 -16.68
CA TYR A 201 24.49 12.75 -16.63
C TYR A 201 23.80 12.30 -15.34
N CYS A 202 24.42 12.55 -14.20
CA CYS A 202 23.90 12.16 -12.89
C CYS A 202 24.43 13.07 -11.77
N GLY A 203 23.77 13.03 -10.61
CA GLY A 203 24.26 13.67 -9.40
C GLY A 203 24.70 12.62 -8.39
N LEU A 204 25.76 12.90 -7.63
CA LEU A 204 26.31 12.03 -6.60
C LEU A 204 26.32 12.74 -5.25
N LYS A 205 26.11 12.00 -4.16
CA LYS A 205 26.04 12.52 -2.81
C LYS A 205 26.77 11.63 -1.80
N ALA A 206 27.66 12.23 -1.01
CA ALA A 206 28.29 11.62 0.16
C ALA A 206 27.98 12.49 1.41
N GLY A 207 26.92 12.14 2.14
CA GLY A 207 26.44 12.97 3.26
C GLY A 207 25.98 14.35 2.78
N ASN A 208 26.67 15.42 3.17
CA ASN A 208 26.39 16.79 2.72
C ASN A 208 27.20 17.22 1.49
N LEU A 209 28.11 16.35 1.01
CA LEU A 209 28.96 16.62 -0.13
C LEU A 209 28.24 16.18 -1.41
N ILE A 210 28.26 17.03 -2.43
CA ILE A 210 27.53 16.84 -3.68
C ILE A 210 28.49 16.96 -4.86
N LEU A 211 28.33 16.10 -5.86
CA LEU A 211 28.98 16.20 -7.16
C LEU A 211 27.91 16.15 -8.26
N GLU A 212 28.09 16.95 -9.30
CA GLU A 212 27.31 16.88 -10.53
C GLU A 212 28.19 16.29 -11.63
N VAL A 213 27.74 15.24 -12.31
CA VAL A 213 28.47 14.60 -13.42
C VAL A 213 27.82 15.01 -14.73
N TYR A 214 28.67 15.41 -15.67
CA TYR A 214 28.29 15.87 -17.00
C TYR A 214 28.94 15.01 -18.07
N LYS A 215 28.20 14.79 -19.16
CA LYS A 215 28.65 14.06 -20.35
C LYS A 215 28.88 15.04 -21.49
N PHE A 216 29.95 14.83 -22.26
CA PHE A 216 30.15 15.55 -23.51
C PHE A 216 29.14 15.08 -24.56
N MET A 217 28.54 16.02 -25.30
CA MET A 217 27.71 15.64 -26.44
C MET A 217 28.56 14.86 -27.46
N ASP A 218 28.03 13.74 -27.95
CA ASP A 218 28.64 12.89 -28.99
C ASP A 218 29.96 12.18 -28.59
N GLU A 219 30.33 12.15 -27.30
CA GLU A 219 31.47 11.38 -26.78
C GLU A 219 31.12 10.65 -25.47
N ASP A 220 31.64 9.44 -25.29
CA ASP A 220 31.64 8.76 -23.99
C ASP A 220 32.78 9.28 -23.10
N ARG A 221 32.72 10.58 -22.82
CA ARG A 221 33.59 11.26 -21.87
C ARG A 221 32.76 12.05 -20.89
N TYR A 222 33.25 12.11 -19.66
CA TYR A 222 32.52 12.67 -18.55
C TYR A 222 33.43 13.52 -17.70
N PHE A 223 32.85 14.51 -17.04
CA PHE A 223 33.54 15.33 -16.05
C PHE A 223 32.60 15.60 -14.87
N LEU A 224 33.19 15.80 -13.72
CA LEU A 224 32.48 16.18 -12.51
C LEU A 224 32.63 17.67 -12.26
N PHE A 225 31.62 18.23 -11.63
CA PHE A 225 31.58 19.55 -11.03
C PHE A 225 31.29 19.38 -9.54
N SER A 226 32.15 19.93 -8.69
CA SER A 226 31.92 20.05 -7.26
C SER A 226 31.47 21.47 -6.91
N PRO A 227 30.19 21.67 -6.53
CA PRO A 227 29.65 22.96 -6.13
C PRO A 227 30.32 23.58 -4.90
N ALA A 228 30.96 22.77 -4.05
CA ALA A 228 31.53 23.23 -2.78
C ALA A 228 32.79 24.11 -2.97
N ASN A 229 33.57 23.84 -4.01
CA ASN A 229 34.85 24.48 -4.29
C ASN A 229 35.02 24.88 -5.76
N ASN A 230 33.93 24.85 -6.54
CA ASN A 230 33.92 25.13 -7.97
C ASN A 230 35.01 24.36 -8.74
N LEU A 231 35.12 23.07 -8.45
CA LEU A 231 36.15 22.18 -8.99
C LEU A 231 35.61 21.36 -10.16
N PHE A 232 36.35 21.35 -11.27
CA PHE A 232 36.02 20.61 -12.49
C PHE A 232 37.13 19.63 -12.87
N LEU A 233 36.83 18.33 -12.84
CA LEU A 233 37.77 17.26 -13.15
C LEU A 233 37.16 16.27 -14.14
N PHE A 234 37.98 15.61 -14.97
CA PHE A 234 37.51 14.42 -15.69
C PHE A 234 37.03 13.35 -14.71
N CYS A 235 35.96 12.66 -15.10
CA CYS A 235 35.37 11.58 -14.35
C CYS A 235 35.48 10.29 -15.15
N ASP A 236 36.00 9.25 -14.52
CA ASP A 236 35.99 7.90 -15.07
C ASP A 236 34.69 7.21 -14.65
N VAL A 237 33.75 7.06 -15.59
CA VAL A 237 32.43 6.48 -15.34
C VAL A 237 32.51 5.00 -14.98
N THR A 238 33.59 4.30 -15.30
CA THR A 238 33.76 2.92 -14.84
C THR A 238 33.79 2.82 -13.31
N LYS A 239 34.20 3.89 -12.61
CA LYS A 239 34.16 3.96 -11.13
C LYS A 239 32.74 4.14 -10.58
N LEU A 240 31.79 4.48 -11.44
CA LEU A 240 30.36 4.64 -11.09
C LEU A 240 29.55 3.37 -11.39
N SER A 241 30.19 2.31 -11.91
CA SER A 241 29.52 1.04 -12.20
C SER A 241 28.94 0.44 -10.92
N GLY A 242 27.61 0.27 -10.86
CA GLY A 242 26.87 -0.19 -9.69
C GLY A 242 26.04 0.89 -8.99
N VAL A 243 26.34 2.17 -9.23
CA VAL A 243 25.55 3.31 -8.72
C VAL A 243 24.33 3.58 -9.63
N GLU A 244 24.46 3.27 -10.92
CA GLU A 244 23.47 3.55 -11.99
C GLU A 244 22.18 2.70 -11.93
N ASN A 245 22.17 1.60 -11.18
CA ASN A 245 21.02 0.67 -11.14
C ASN A 245 19.86 1.10 -10.23
N ASN A 246 20.00 2.19 -9.49
CA ASN A 246 18.93 2.71 -8.63
C ASN A 246 18.02 3.67 -9.41
N SER A 247 17.20 3.07 -10.27
CA SER A 247 16.14 3.66 -11.12
C SER A 247 15.70 5.11 -10.84
N SER A 248 15.46 5.84 -11.93
CA SER A 248 15.00 7.23 -12.10
C SER A 248 13.81 7.77 -11.28
N LEU A 249 13.15 6.95 -10.47
CA LEU A 249 12.06 7.36 -9.58
C LEU A 249 12.64 7.89 -8.27
N SER A 250 12.14 9.04 -7.81
CA SER A 250 12.43 9.53 -6.47
C SER A 250 12.09 8.43 -5.45
N LYS A 251 12.90 8.29 -4.40
CA LYS A 251 12.63 7.30 -3.33
C LYS A 251 11.23 7.42 -2.74
N LYS A 252 10.68 8.64 -2.72
CA LYS A 252 9.32 8.94 -2.26
C LYS A 252 8.26 8.46 -3.24
N GLU A 253 8.51 8.62 -4.54
CA GLU A 253 7.67 8.20 -5.66
C GLU A 253 7.50 6.67 -5.68
N LYS A 254 8.59 5.93 -5.45
CA LYS A 254 8.54 4.47 -5.28
C LYS A 254 7.69 4.04 -4.08
N LEU A 255 7.93 4.67 -2.93
CA LEU A 255 7.22 4.33 -1.71
C LEU A 255 5.72 4.66 -1.83
N ALA A 256 5.36 5.77 -2.48
CA ALA A 256 3.97 6.11 -2.78
C ALA A 256 3.30 5.04 -3.66
N HIS A 257 3.98 4.55 -4.70
CA HIS A 257 3.48 3.45 -5.52
C HIS A 257 3.30 2.15 -4.71
N GLU A 258 4.26 1.77 -3.87
CA GLU A 258 4.15 0.58 -3.01
C GLU A 258 2.96 0.69 -2.03
N LEU A 259 2.72 1.88 -1.47
CA LEU A 259 1.59 2.14 -0.59
C LEU A 259 0.26 2.11 -1.36
N GLN A 260 0.23 2.57 -2.60
CA GLN A 260 -0.95 2.51 -3.46
C GLN A 260 -1.30 1.05 -3.83
N ASP A 261 -0.30 0.25 -4.21
CA ASP A 261 -0.49 -1.18 -4.47
C ASP A 261 -1.03 -1.91 -3.23
N LYS A 262 -0.60 -1.50 -2.03
CA LYS A 262 -1.11 -2.04 -0.77
C LYS A 262 -2.58 -1.65 -0.55
N ILE A 263 -2.97 -0.40 -0.82
CA ILE A 263 -4.37 0.05 -0.74
C ILE A 263 -5.25 -0.79 -1.66
N ASP A 264 -4.83 -1.02 -2.89
CA ASP A 264 -5.62 -1.76 -3.89
C ASP A 264 -5.85 -3.22 -3.45
N LYS A 265 -4.82 -3.85 -2.86
CA LYS A 265 -4.96 -5.19 -2.25
C LYS A 265 -5.95 -5.20 -1.09
N LEU A 266 -5.82 -4.25 -0.14
CA LEU A 266 -6.73 -4.16 0.99
C LEU A 266 -8.19 -3.93 0.55
N GLN A 267 -8.42 -3.13 -0.49
CA GLN A 267 -9.76 -2.93 -1.06
C GLN A 267 -10.35 -4.22 -1.64
N SER A 268 -9.53 -5.02 -2.33
CA SER A 268 -9.93 -6.35 -2.81
C SER A 268 -10.28 -7.28 -1.65
N ASP A 269 -9.46 -7.30 -0.59
CA ASP A 269 -9.65 -8.15 0.57
C ASP A 269 -10.95 -7.82 1.32
N VAL A 270 -11.30 -6.54 1.45
CA VAL A 270 -12.58 -6.09 2.08
C VAL A 270 -13.80 -6.76 1.46
N VAL A 271 -13.81 -6.98 0.14
CA VAL A 271 -14.94 -7.64 -0.55
C VAL A 271 -15.09 -9.08 -0.05
N THR A 272 -13.97 -9.80 0.09
CA THR A 272 -13.96 -11.20 0.53
C THR A 272 -14.23 -11.37 2.03
N MET A 273 -13.84 -10.39 2.85
CA MET A 273 -14.02 -10.43 4.31
C MET A 273 -15.47 -10.23 4.74
N LYS A 274 -16.29 -9.49 3.98
CA LYS A 274 -17.69 -9.17 4.35
C LYS A 274 -18.52 -10.42 4.65
N SER A 275 -18.49 -11.39 3.75
CA SER A 275 -19.26 -12.65 3.84
C SER A 275 -18.40 -13.84 4.25
N TYR A 276 -17.16 -13.61 4.71
CA TYR A 276 -16.25 -14.70 5.08
C TYR A 276 -16.89 -15.61 6.12
N MET A 277 -16.80 -16.91 5.85
CA MET A 277 -17.26 -17.97 6.75
C MET A 277 -16.23 -19.08 6.83
N PRO A 278 -15.72 -19.43 8.04
CA PRO A 278 -14.77 -20.52 8.21
C PRO A 278 -15.34 -21.86 7.73
N ALA A 279 -14.46 -22.72 7.21
CA ALA A 279 -14.85 -24.02 6.68
C ALA A 279 -15.47 -24.93 7.76
N GLU A 280 -15.02 -24.87 9.01
CA GLU A 280 -15.61 -25.67 10.09
C GLU A 280 -17.07 -25.27 10.34
N ILE A 281 -17.40 -23.98 10.23
CA ILE A 281 -18.77 -23.49 10.38
C ILE A 281 -19.64 -24.00 9.23
N LYS A 282 -19.14 -24.01 7.98
CA LYS A 282 -19.88 -24.58 6.84
C LYS A 282 -20.20 -26.07 7.04
N SER A 283 -19.27 -26.83 7.60
CA SER A 283 -19.49 -28.24 7.96
C SER A 283 -20.58 -28.38 9.02
N LEU A 284 -20.54 -27.56 10.07
CA LEU A 284 -21.56 -27.55 11.12
C LEU A 284 -22.95 -27.17 10.58
N LEU A 285 -23.03 -26.24 9.63
CA LEU A 285 -24.27 -25.89 8.93
C LEU A 285 -24.83 -27.07 8.15
N ALA A 286 -23.97 -27.82 7.45
CA ALA A 286 -24.40 -29.00 6.69
C ALA A 286 -24.97 -30.09 7.62
N GLU A 287 -24.32 -30.34 8.76
CA GLU A 287 -24.82 -31.28 9.77
C GLU A 287 -26.14 -30.83 10.40
N ASN A 288 -26.25 -29.54 10.74
CA ASN A 288 -27.48 -28.96 11.28
C ASN A 288 -28.62 -29.07 10.26
N TYR A 289 -28.38 -28.72 9.00
CA TYR A 289 -29.36 -28.86 7.93
C TYR A 289 -29.83 -30.31 7.75
N LYS A 290 -28.89 -31.27 7.73
CA LYS A 290 -29.23 -32.70 7.64
C LYS A 290 -30.17 -33.12 8.77
N LYS A 291 -29.86 -32.73 10.01
CA LYS A 291 -30.72 -33.02 11.17
C LYS A 291 -32.11 -32.41 11.02
N ILE A 292 -32.24 -31.16 10.56
CA ILE A 292 -33.53 -30.49 10.35
C ILE A 292 -34.30 -31.11 9.16
N ALA A 293 -33.60 -31.52 8.11
CA ALA A 293 -34.19 -32.16 6.94
C ALA A 293 -34.80 -33.53 7.30
N ASP A 294 -34.08 -34.31 8.12
CA ASP A 294 -34.47 -35.65 8.55
C ASP A 294 -35.59 -35.66 9.63
N ILE A 295 -35.98 -34.50 10.17
CA ILE A 295 -37.09 -34.43 11.14
C ILE A 295 -38.40 -34.80 10.46
N ASN A 296 -38.89 -36.00 10.78
CA ASN A 296 -40.22 -36.46 10.41
C ASN A 296 -41.19 -36.11 11.55
N PHE A 297 -41.72 -34.87 11.54
CA PHE A 297 -42.56 -34.31 12.62
C PHE A 297 -43.78 -35.16 13.01
N LEU A 298 -44.22 -36.06 12.14
CA LEU A 298 -45.34 -36.98 12.39
C LEU A 298 -44.95 -38.24 13.20
N GLN A 299 -43.66 -38.57 13.36
CA GLN A 299 -43.20 -39.79 14.02
C GLN A 299 -42.22 -39.58 15.19
N SER A 300 -41.45 -38.49 15.25
CA SER A 300 -40.22 -38.44 16.06
C SER A 300 -40.27 -37.57 17.33
N LEU A 301 -41.39 -37.54 18.05
CA LEU A 301 -41.48 -36.81 19.34
C LEU A 301 -41.86 -37.69 20.54
N SER A 302 -41.76 -39.00 20.38
CA SER A 302 -41.34 -39.87 21.47
C SER A 302 -39.90 -40.25 21.18
N ASP A 303 -38.94 -39.66 21.90
CA ASP A 303 -37.82 -40.42 22.45
C ASP A 303 -36.80 -39.50 23.14
N VAL A 304 -36.21 -40.09 24.18
CA VAL A 304 -35.27 -39.60 25.19
C VAL A 304 -34.16 -38.68 24.64
N ASP A 305 -33.79 -38.79 23.36
CA ASP A 305 -32.77 -37.97 22.70
C ASP A 305 -33.12 -36.48 22.58
N VAL A 306 -34.41 -36.14 22.50
CA VAL A 306 -34.86 -34.74 22.51
C VAL A 306 -34.61 -34.12 23.89
N GLN A 307 -34.94 -34.85 24.96
CA GLN A 307 -34.73 -34.40 26.33
C GLN A 307 -33.25 -34.29 26.68
N ALA A 308 -32.40 -35.21 26.22
CA ALA A 308 -30.96 -35.17 26.47
C ALA A 308 -30.26 -33.97 25.79
N ASN A 309 -30.67 -33.60 24.57
CA ASN A 309 -30.11 -32.45 23.87
C ASN A 309 -30.60 -31.11 24.47
N ILE A 310 -31.85 -31.04 24.91
CA ILE A 310 -32.37 -29.88 25.66
C ILE A 310 -31.59 -29.70 26.97
N LEU A 311 -31.34 -30.80 27.71
CA LEU A 311 -30.58 -30.74 28.96
C LEU A 311 -29.14 -30.25 28.74
N LYS A 312 -28.48 -30.69 27.65
CA LYS A 312 -27.15 -30.20 27.28
C LYS A 312 -27.15 -28.73 26.86
N ALA A 313 -28.17 -28.28 26.14
CA ALA A 313 -28.32 -26.89 25.76
C ALA A 313 -28.54 -26.00 27.00
N MET A 314 -29.39 -26.44 27.95
CA MET A 314 -29.65 -25.75 29.22
C MET A 314 -28.40 -25.70 30.12
N LEU A 315 -27.66 -26.81 30.26
CA LEU A 315 -26.42 -26.87 31.05
C LEU A 315 -25.29 -26.01 30.47
N ASN A 316 -25.22 -25.86 29.15
CA ASN A 316 -24.22 -25.00 28.51
C ASN A 316 -24.57 -23.51 28.57
N THR A 317 -25.83 -23.14 28.87
CA THR A 317 -26.22 -21.74 29.14
C THR A 317 -25.87 -21.26 30.55
N ASP A 318 -25.56 -22.17 31.48
CA ASP A 318 -25.20 -21.84 32.88
C ASP A 318 -23.68 -21.66 33.09
N ILE A 319 -22.85 -21.85 32.06
CA ILE A 319 -21.41 -21.54 32.10
C ILE A 319 -21.16 -20.23 31.34
N ILE A 320 -21.54 -19.11 31.95
CA ILE A 320 -20.94 -17.78 31.73
C ILE A 320 -20.76 -17.10 33.08
#